data_AF-A0A1B6KJK9-F1
#
_entry.id   AF-A0A1B6KJK9-F1
#
_cell.length_a   1.000
_cell.length_b   1.000
_cell.length_c   1.000
_cell.angle_alpha   90.00
_cell.angle_beta   90.00
_cell.angle_gamma   90.00
#
_symmetry.space_group_name_H-M   'P 1'
#
loop_
_entity.id
_entity.type
_entity.pdbx_description
1 polymer ?
#
loop_
_entity_poly.entity_id
_entity_poly.type
_entity_poly.pdbx_seq_one_letter_code
_entity_poly.pdbx_strand_id
1 'polypeptide(L)'
;TLNMVSMLYIPFFTALLCRCFADSNVTEYIYWKKADITAWHQYFPSRALQEELLTNQAAVAAVNSLASGLNTSLSQVVVFQAQELQTAQLLMNGTEAQGCVNGITSFMSDAINQEVLTYNDCSADALPNLLRLYYSWAKLRKSYQAQYQRALTGIDVCAETYPNNDAVDRLKACVDAMSNDYFQSANATMAALDPSPAMSYVQEVVVECASVASRVVVAKGGLFLTMLLDCSALDPDIDQTLYAQELGEWKGYNDTLAPQISEAQVLNKAQVCALEAEMISYYKLQRSALEEYLVKSRGFDYYMEKVQSYLSSYYITVAATAVNNPGDGSCATDAKVALDVITNTSAYNSLTCDIAVVNNTRELILAVNSDFAHLNSQLPEIGNSAILNCFLQGFIFAPDTIIDCFKLVYSGFDIDYNNYHEDISKDVNILTGYENTFFNGSDFPCGHSSLKRTYLGADTVLYHLQRCLYTTSGTTYFVTTIPSWTTDATSPKVSTNEAGTSPQVTTDAPSPAPVPAPSPPPVPAPTPAPFPPSTAP
;
A
#
# COMPACT_ATOMS: atom_id res chain seq x y z
N THR A 1 23.97 -17.24 -70.99
CA THR A 1 24.96 -16.14 -70.90
C THR A 1 24.26 -14.92 -70.33
N LEU A 2 24.93 -14.18 -69.43
CA LEU A 2 24.41 -13.29 -68.35
C LEU A 2 23.93 -14.08 -67.10
N ASN A 3 24.31 -13.77 -65.85
CA ASN A 3 24.69 -12.49 -65.22
C ASN A 3 25.80 -12.62 -64.15
N MET A 4 26.66 -11.59 -64.07
CA MET A 4 27.30 -11.11 -62.83
C MET A 4 26.27 -10.31 -62.03
N VAL A 5 26.15 -10.52 -60.71
CA VAL A 5 26.03 -9.45 -59.69
C VAL A 5 26.56 -9.98 -58.36
N SER A 6 27.57 -9.29 -57.87
CA SER A 6 28.13 -9.31 -56.53
C SER A 6 27.17 -8.63 -55.54
N MET A 7 26.96 -9.20 -54.35
CA MET A 7 26.72 -8.46 -53.09
C MET A 7 26.57 -9.46 -51.92
N LEU A 8 27.69 -9.82 -51.29
CA LEU A 8 27.72 -10.22 -49.90
C LEU A 8 27.54 -8.95 -49.06
N TYR A 9 26.33 -8.71 -48.56
CA TYR A 9 26.09 -7.78 -47.47
C TYR A 9 26.29 -8.53 -46.16
N ILE A 10 27.52 -8.54 -45.65
CA ILE A 10 27.78 -8.84 -44.24
C ILE A 10 27.64 -7.50 -43.52
N PRO A 11 26.63 -7.28 -42.66
CA PRO A 11 26.55 -6.05 -41.90
C PRO A 11 27.71 -6.03 -40.90
N PHE A 12 28.68 -5.14 -41.15
CA PHE A 12 29.60 -4.58 -40.17
C PHE A 12 28.76 -3.99 -39.02
N PHE A 13 28.41 -4.80 -38.02
CA PHE A 13 27.76 -4.32 -36.78
C PHE A 13 28.49 -4.78 -35.50
N THR A 14 29.60 -5.53 -35.63
CA THR A 14 30.34 -6.08 -34.48
C THR A 14 31.38 -5.15 -33.86
N ALA A 15 31.59 -3.94 -34.39
CA ALA A 15 32.65 -3.04 -33.92
C ALA A 15 32.17 -1.87 -33.03
N LEU A 16 30.86 -1.71 -32.77
CA LEU A 16 30.33 -0.54 -32.07
C LEU A 16 29.76 -0.77 -30.66
N LEU A 17 29.79 -2.00 -30.13
CA LEU A 17 29.14 -2.32 -28.84
C LEU A 17 30.11 -2.59 -27.68
N CYS A 18 31.43 -2.51 -27.88
CA CYS A 18 32.38 -3.08 -26.92
C CYS A 18 32.94 -2.11 -25.86
N ARG A 19 32.35 -0.91 -25.62
CA ARG A 19 32.85 0.01 -24.58
C ARG A 19 31.83 0.82 -23.77
N CYS A 20 30.52 0.66 -23.96
CA CYS A 20 29.52 1.52 -23.28
C CYS A 20 28.82 0.90 -22.05
N PHE A 21 29.10 -0.36 -21.68
CA PHE A 21 28.28 -1.07 -20.69
C PHE A 21 28.77 -0.98 -19.24
N ALA A 22 29.95 -0.40 -18.97
CA ALA A 22 30.41 -0.19 -17.60
C ALA A 22 29.76 1.04 -16.93
N ASP A 23 29.52 2.12 -17.69
CA ASP A 23 28.94 3.37 -17.20
C ASP A 23 27.43 3.30 -16.90
N SER A 24 26.71 2.31 -17.45
CA SER A 24 25.27 2.17 -17.25
C SER A 24 24.91 1.73 -15.83
N ASN A 25 25.71 0.86 -15.20
CA ASN A 25 25.38 0.26 -13.89
C ASN A 25 25.45 1.28 -12.73
N VAL A 26 26.45 2.17 -12.75
CA VAL A 26 26.60 3.23 -11.74
C VAL A 26 25.52 4.30 -11.88
N THR A 27 25.27 4.75 -13.11
CA THR A 27 24.24 5.75 -13.42
C THR A 27 22.85 5.24 -13.03
N GLU A 28 22.56 3.97 -13.33
CA GLU A 28 21.31 3.32 -12.93
C GLU A 28 21.21 3.19 -11.41
N TYR A 29 22.25 2.74 -10.71
CA TYR A 29 22.24 2.65 -9.24
C TYR A 29 21.91 4.00 -8.57
N ILE A 30 22.52 5.09 -9.03
CA ILE A 30 22.23 6.45 -8.54
C ILE A 30 20.78 6.83 -8.82
N TYR A 31 20.32 6.66 -10.06
CA TYR A 31 18.93 6.94 -10.45
C TYR A 31 17.94 6.20 -9.54
N TRP A 32 18.20 4.93 -9.26
CA TRP A 32 17.31 4.11 -8.44
C TRP A 32 17.29 4.51 -6.98
N LYS A 33 18.44 4.82 -6.39
CA LYS A 33 18.47 5.31 -5.00
C LYS A 33 17.69 6.61 -4.83
N LYS A 34 17.72 7.50 -5.83
CA LYS A 34 16.89 8.72 -5.82
C LYS A 34 15.41 8.39 -6.02
N ALA A 35 15.07 7.46 -6.91
CA ALA A 35 13.69 7.01 -7.13
C ALA A 35 13.10 6.36 -5.86
N ASP A 36 13.90 5.54 -5.16
CA ASP A 36 13.56 4.89 -3.89
C ASP A 36 13.19 5.91 -2.80
N ILE A 37 14.07 6.90 -2.59
CA ILE A 37 13.82 8.03 -1.66
C ILE A 37 12.56 8.81 -2.07
N THR A 38 12.39 9.07 -3.38
CA THR A 38 11.27 9.86 -3.91
C THR A 38 9.94 9.14 -3.72
N ALA A 39 9.87 7.85 -4.02
CA ALA A 39 8.67 7.03 -3.82
C ALA A 39 8.30 6.99 -2.32
N TRP A 40 9.25 6.69 -1.45
CA TRP A 40 9.01 6.70 0.00
C TRP A 40 8.52 8.06 0.50
N HIS A 41 9.13 9.14 0.01
CA HIS A 41 8.75 10.52 0.36
C HIS A 41 7.29 10.81 0.02
N GLN A 42 6.88 10.47 -1.21
CA GLN A 42 5.53 10.71 -1.72
C GLN A 42 4.48 9.94 -0.91
N TYR A 43 4.78 8.69 -0.54
CA TYR A 43 3.81 7.78 0.04
C TYR A 43 3.56 7.97 1.52
N PHE A 44 4.61 8.17 2.31
CA PHE A 44 4.44 8.11 3.76
C PHE A 44 4.65 9.49 4.41
N PRO A 45 5.84 10.11 4.39
CA PRO A 45 6.04 11.33 5.18
C PRO A 45 5.33 12.54 4.57
N SER A 46 5.30 12.69 3.23
CA SER A 46 4.58 13.79 2.59
C SER A 46 3.08 13.72 2.86
N ARG A 47 2.51 12.51 2.76
CA ARG A 47 1.10 12.24 3.04
C ARG A 47 0.75 12.53 4.49
N ALA A 48 1.50 11.98 5.45
CA ALA A 48 1.28 12.22 6.89
C ALA A 48 1.39 13.71 7.26
N LEU A 49 2.34 14.43 6.66
CA LEU A 49 2.44 15.89 6.84
C LEU A 49 1.23 16.63 6.28
N GLN A 50 0.68 16.19 5.14
CA GLN A 50 -0.52 16.79 4.55
C GLN A 50 -1.78 16.45 5.36
N GLU A 51 -1.92 15.22 5.83
CA GLU A 51 -2.97 14.77 6.75
C GLU A 51 -3.02 15.65 8.00
N GLU A 52 -1.88 15.87 8.66
CA GLU A 52 -1.83 16.70 9.86
C GLU A 52 -2.16 18.17 9.57
N LEU A 53 -1.75 18.70 8.41
CA LEU A 53 -2.11 20.06 8.00
C LEU A 53 -3.63 20.21 7.88
N LEU A 54 -4.27 19.32 7.11
CA LEU A 54 -5.71 19.36 6.90
C LEU A 54 -6.47 19.11 8.20
N THR A 55 -5.96 18.22 9.05
CA THR A 55 -6.52 17.96 10.38
C THR A 55 -6.45 19.20 11.25
N ASN A 56 -5.32 19.91 11.30
CA ASN A 56 -5.18 21.14 12.07
C ASN A 56 -6.10 22.25 11.55
N GLN A 57 -6.23 22.41 10.23
CA GLN A 57 -7.17 23.37 9.62
C GLN A 57 -8.63 23.05 9.96
N ALA A 58 -9.03 21.78 9.82
CA ALA A 58 -10.36 21.32 10.18
C ALA A 58 -10.62 21.44 11.70
N ALA A 59 -9.61 21.23 12.53
CA ALA A 59 -9.69 21.38 13.98
C ALA A 59 -9.96 22.84 14.37
N VAL A 60 -9.27 23.80 13.74
CA VAL A 60 -9.53 25.23 13.94
C VAL A 60 -10.96 25.58 13.52
N ALA A 61 -11.44 25.04 12.40
CA ALA A 61 -12.83 25.25 11.98
C ALA A 61 -13.83 24.64 12.98
N ALA A 62 -13.56 23.42 13.46
CA ALA A 62 -14.40 22.72 14.45
C ALA A 62 -14.51 23.50 15.77
N VAL A 63 -13.39 24.01 16.30
CA VAL A 63 -13.36 24.84 17.52
C VAL A 63 -14.21 26.09 17.36
N ASN A 64 -14.01 26.83 16.26
CA ASN A 64 -14.76 28.07 16.02
C ASN A 64 -16.26 27.80 15.82
N SER A 65 -16.59 26.76 15.05
CA SER A 65 -17.98 26.37 14.82
C SER A 65 -18.67 25.99 16.13
N LEU A 66 -18.02 25.16 16.94
CA LEU A 66 -18.58 24.73 18.23
C LEU A 66 -18.76 25.91 19.19
N ALA A 67 -17.77 26.79 19.33
CA ALA A 67 -17.89 27.98 20.18
C ALA A 67 -19.09 28.85 19.79
N SER A 68 -19.41 28.95 18.49
CA SER A 68 -20.57 29.69 18.00
C SER A 68 -21.90 28.94 18.06
N GLY A 69 -21.88 27.60 17.93
CA GLY A 69 -23.05 26.75 17.77
C GLY A 69 -23.43 25.93 19.01
N LEU A 70 -22.63 25.98 20.09
CA LEU A 70 -22.85 25.17 21.29
C LEU A 70 -24.20 25.47 21.95
N ASN A 71 -24.59 26.74 22.04
CA ASN A 71 -25.88 27.13 22.61
C ASN A 71 -27.05 26.42 21.90
N THR A 72 -27.03 26.43 20.56
CA THR A 72 -28.04 25.75 19.74
C THR A 72 -28.01 24.24 19.94
N SER A 73 -26.81 23.64 20.02
CA SER A 73 -26.66 22.21 20.26
C SER A 73 -27.19 21.82 21.65
N LEU A 74 -26.85 22.55 22.70
CA LEU A 74 -27.35 22.32 24.06
C LEU A 74 -28.86 22.53 24.16
N SER A 75 -29.41 23.53 23.46
CA SER A 75 -30.86 23.74 23.39
C SER A 75 -31.58 22.53 22.78
N GLN A 76 -30.99 21.90 21.77
CA GLN A 76 -31.56 20.72 21.14
C GLN A 76 -31.53 19.49 22.06
N VAL A 77 -30.51 19.36 22.91
CA VAL A 77 -30.41 18.30 23.93
C VAL A 77 -31.58 18.35 24.92
N VAL A 78 -32.15 19.54 25.18
CA VAL A 78 -33.27 19.74 26.13
C VAL A 78 -34.54 20.23 25.44
N VAL A 79 -34.72 19.92 24.15
CA VAL A 79 -35.90 20.33 23.38
C VAL A 79 -37.20 19.83 24.01
N PHE A 80 -37.17 18.64 24.63
CA PHE A 80 -38.31 18.08 25.36
C PHE A 80 -38.71 18.98 26.54
N GLN A 81 -37.77 19.42 27.36
CA GLN A 81 -38.06 20.34 28.47
C GLN A 81 -38.70 21.64 28.01
N ALA A 82 -38.24 22.17 26.86
CA ALA A 82 -38.83 23.37 26.28
C ALA A 82 -40.28 23.14 25.81
N GLN A 83 -40.58 21.96 25.26
CA GLN A 83 -41.95 21.56 24.89
C GLN A 83 -42.83 21.39 26.13
N GLU A 84 -42.33 20.70 27.16
CA GLU A 84 -43.07 20.48 28.41
C GLU A 84 -43.38 21.78 29.16
N LEU A 85 -42.47 22.75 29.14
CA LEU A 85 -42.74 24.08 29.68
C LEU A 85 -43.95 24.73 29.01
N GLN A 86 -44.03 24.66 27.67
CA GLN A 86 -45.15 25.23 26.92
C GLN A 86 -46.47 24.53 27.27
N THR A 87 -46.43 23.20 27.37
CA THR A 87 -47.59 22.40 27.80
C THR A 87 -48.05 22.81 29.19
N ALA A 88 -47.13 22.89 30.16
CA ALA A 88 -47.46 23.29 31.53
C ALA A 88 -48.02 24.71 31.62
N GLN A 89 -47.46 25.66 30.85
CA GLN A 89 -47.98 27.03 30.77
C GLN A 89 -49.41 27.10 30.23
N LEU A 90 -49.77 26.21 29.31
CA LEU A 90 -51.13 26.13 28.77
C LEU A 90 -52.10 25.48 29.76
N LEU A 91 -51.70 24.38 30.39
CA LEU A 91 -52.54 23.63 31.33
C LEU A 91 -52.81 24.41 32.62
N MET A 92 -51.82 25.11 33.14
CA MET A 92 -51.89 25.80 34.44
C MET A 92 -52.24 27.29 34.32
N ASN A 93 -52.66 27.74 33.14
CA ASN A 93 -53.02 29.14 32.94
C ASN A 93 -54.31 29.49 33.69
N GLY A 94 -54.26 30.50 34.55
CA GLY A 94 -55.39 30.92 35.37
C GLY A 94 -55.63 30.07 36.62
N THR A 95 -54.73 29.14 36.94
CA THR A 95 -54.78 28.30 38.14
C THR A 95 -53.77 28.74 39.19
N GLU A 96 -53.82 28.17 40.40
CA GLU A 96 -52.90 28.51 41.49
C GLU A 96 -51.43 28.13 41.17
N ALA A 97 -51.22 27.20 40.24
CA ALA A 97 -49.90 26.77 39.78
C ALA A 97 -49.23 27.75 38.78
N GLN A 98 -49.98 28.68 38.18
CA GLN A 98 -49.46 29.60 37.15
C GLN A 98 -48.23 30.38 37.60
N GLY A 99 -48.24 30.88 38.85
CA GLY A 99 -47.12 31.63 39.41
C GLY A 99 -45.85 30.80 39.53
N CYS A 100 -45.98 29.52 39.89
CA CYS A 100 -44.87 28.59 40.00
C CYS A 100 -44.24 28.30 38.63
N VAL A 101 -45.06 27.95 37.63
CA VAL A 101 -44.59 27.68 36.26
C VAL A 101 -43.90 28.90 35.65
N ASN A 102 -44.49 30.09 35.81
CA ASN A 102 -43.89 31.33 35.32
C ASN A 102 -42.53 31.62 35.98
N GLY A 103 -42.37 31.25 37.26
CA GLY A 103 -41.13 31.43 38.01
C GLY A 103 -39.96 30.59 37.53
N ILE A 104 -40.21 29.49 36.81
CA ILE A 104 -39.16 28.56 36.34
C ILE A 104 -38.88 28.68 34.83
N THR A 105 -39.54 29.59 34.13
CA THR A 105 -39.45 29.74 32.66
C THR A 105 -38.03 30.00 32.13
N SER A 106 -37.19 30.73 32.87
CA SER A 106 -35.82 31.01 32.46
C SER A 106 -34.82 29.93 32.85
N PHE A 107 -35.23 28.94 33.66
CA PHE A 107 -34.31 27.99 34.28
C PHE A 107 -33.42 27.28 33.25
N MET A 108 -34.01 26.75 32.18
CA MET A 108 -33.26 26.04 31.14
C MET A 108 -32.40 26.96 30.28
N SER A 109 -32.87 28.16 29.94
CA SER A 109 -32.05 29.12 29.20
C SER A 109 -30.85 29.60 30.03
N ASP A 110 -31.05 29.81 31.33
CA ASP A 110 -29.98 30.23 32.25
C ASP A 110 -28.96 29.09 32.44
N ALA A 111 -29.45 27.85 32.56
CA ALA A 111 -28.62 26.66 32.59
C ALA A 111 -27.72 26.52 31.36
N ILE A 112 -28.29 26.67 30.15
CA ILE A 112 -27.54 26.58 28.91
C ILE A 112 -26.53 27.71 28.80
N ASN A 113 -26.94 28.96 29.07
CA ASN A 113 -26.05 30.12 29.02
C ASN A 113 -24.86 29.96 29.97
N GLN A 114 -25.10 29.42 31.18
CA GLN A 114 -24.03 29.12 32.12
C GLN A 114 -23.07 28.07 31.57
N GLU A 115 -23.55 26.98 31.01
CA GLU A 115 -22.67 25.93 30.47
C GLU A 115 -21.93 26.36 29.20
N VAL A 116 -22.48 27.29 28.41
CA VAL A 116 -21.74 27.93 27.30
C VAL A 116 -20.56 28.75 27.83
N LEU A 117 -20.75 29.51 28.92
CA LEU A 117 -19.66 30.25 29.56
C LEU A 117 -18.61 29.29 30.12
N THR A 118 -19.02 28.25 30.84
CA THR A 118 -18.13 27.21 31.37
C THR A 118 -17.33 26.53 30.25
N TYR A 119 -17.96 26.22 29.12
CA TYR A 119 -17.28 25.65 27.96
C TYR A 119 -16.24 26.61 27.38
N ASN A 120 -16.56 27.90 27.23
CA ASN A 120 -15.63 28.89 26.71
C ASN A 120 -14.40 29.05 27.61
N ASP A 121 -14.58 28.95 28.93
CA ASP A 121 -13.47 28.94 29.89
C ASP A 121 -12.66 27.63 29.79
N CYS A 122 -13.33 26.48 29.72
CA CYS A 122 -12.72 25.16 29.60
C CYS A 122 -11.88 25.01 28.32
N SER A 123 -12.36 25.56 27.21
CA SER A 123 -11.73 25.48 25.89
C SER A 123 -10.94 26.74 25.50
N ALA A 124 -10.69 27.67 26.44
CA ALA A 124 -10.05 28.95 26.16
C ALA A 124 -8.70 28.83 25.44
N ASP A 125 -7.92 27.80 25.78
CA ASP A 125 -6.60 27.54 25.20
C ASP A 125 -6.66 26.73 23.91
N ALA A 126 -7.84 26.31 23.44
CA ALA A 126 -7.98 25.42 22.30
C ALA A 126 -7.38 26.04 21.02
N LEU A 127 -7.86 27.22 20.64
CA LEU A 127 -7.40 27.91 19.43
C LEU A 127 -5.91 28.34 19.51
N PRO A 128 -5.43 28.96 20.61
CA PRO A 128 -4.00 29.25 20.77
C PRO A 128 -3.10 28.02 20.65
N ASN A 129 -3.49 26.87 21.21
CA ASN A 129 -2.69 25.66 21.10
C ASN A 129 -2.71 25.05 19.70
N LEU A 130 -3.85 25.04 19.00
CA LEU A 130 -3.91 24.59 17.60
C LEU A 130 -3.01 25.44 16.69
N LEU A 131 -2.95 26.76 16.91
CA LEU A 131 -2.01 27.65 16.23
C LEU A 131 -0.54 27.30 16.55
N ARG A 132 -0.22 27.00 17.80
CA ARG A 132 1.12 26.55 18.21
C ARG A 132 1.50 25.21 17.56
N LEU A 133 0.55 24.29 17.46
CA LEU A 133 0.72 23.03 16.74
C LEU A 133 0.96 23.27 15.25
N TYR A 134 0.22 24.18 14.62
CA TYR A 134 0.44 24.59 13.23
C TYR A 134 1.86 25.10 12.98
N TYR A 135 2.39 25.97 13.85
CA TYR A 135 3.76 26.45 13.72
C TYR A 135 4.80 25.35 13.95
N SER A 136 4.54 24.43 14.89
CA SER A 136 5.40 23.28 15.18
C SER A 136 5.45 22.32 13.99
N TRP A 137 4.29 22.03 13.40
CA TRP A 137 4.16 21.28 12.15
C TRP A 137 4.90 21.97 11.00
N ALA A 138 4.75 23.29 10.82
CA ALA A 138 5.42 24.02 9.74
C ALA A 138 6.95 23.94 9.86
N LYS A 139 7.47 23.99 11.08
CA LYS A 139 8.90 23.77 11.38
C LYS A 139 9.33 22.34 11.06
N LEU A 140 8.53 21.34 11.47
CA LEU A 140 8.78 19.92 11.17
C LEU A 140 8.83 19.69 9.66
N ARG A 141 7.80 20.14 8.93
CA ARG A 141 7.72 20.05 7.46
C ARG A 141 8.95 20.67 6.80
N LYS A 142 9.32 21.88 7.19
CA LYS A 142 10.50 22.58 6.63
C LYS A 142 11.79 21.80 6.90
N SER A 143 11.96 21.29 8.12
CA SER A 143 13.12 20.48 8.50
C SER A 143 13.19 19.20 7.68
N TYR A 144 12.07 18.49 7.56
CA TYR A 144 11.97 17.27 6.76
C TYR A 144 12.25 17.51 5.28
N GLN A 145 11.64 18.54 4.68
CA GLN A 145 11.88 18.90 3.27
C GLN A 145 13.36 19.23 3.01
N ALA A 146 14.03 19.90 3.95
CA ALA A 146 15.46 20.16 3.83
C ALA A 146 16.29 18.87 3.86
N GLN A 147 15.94 17.88 4.69
CA GLN A 147 16.63 16.58 4.72
C GLN A 147 16.37 15.77 3.45
N TYR A 148 15.14 15.75 2.96
CA TYR A 148 14.79 15.11 1.69
C TYR A 148 15.62 15.67 0.53
N GLN A 149 15.66 17.00 0.38
CA GLN A 149 16.46 17.64 -0.66
C GLN A 149 17.97 17.41 -0.46
N ARG A 150 18.44 17.46 0.78
CA ARG A 150 19.84 17.15 1.11
C ARG A 150 20.24 15.74 0.68
N ALA A 151 19.37 14.75 0.88
CA ALA A 151 19.65 13.39 0.45
C ALA A 151 19.78 13.29 -1.08
N LEU A 152 18.84 13.87 -1.82
CA LEU A 152 18.87 13.85 -3.29
C LEU A 152 20.10 14.57 -3.86
N THR A 153 20.40 15.79 -3.39
CA THR A 153 21.59 16.54 -3.82
C THR A 153 22.87 15.88 -3.33
N GLY A 154 22.88 15.31 -2.13
CA GLY A 154 24.02 14.59 -1.57
C GLY A 154 24.41 13.37 -2.42
N ILE A 155 23.42 12.66 -2.97
CA ILE A 155 23.66 11.56 -3.92
C ILE A 155 24.34 12.07 -5.20
N ASP A 156 23.91 13.22 -5.73
CA ASP A 156 24.55 13.83 -6.91
C ASP A 156 26.01 14.20 -6.62
N VAL A 157 26.28 14.77 -5.44
CA VAL A 157 27.65 15.09 -4.99
C VAL A 157 28.50 13.83 -4.83
N CYS A 158 27.94 12.72 -4.32
CA CYS A 158 28.64 11.44 -4.25
C CYS A 158 29.08 10.99 -5.66
N ALA A 159 28.21 11.12 -6.66
CA ALA A 159 28.49 10.76 -8.05
C ALA A 159 29.61 11.62 -8.65
N GLU A 160 29.59 12.94 -8.41
CA GLU A 160 30.65 13.85 -8.87
C GLU A 160 31.99 13.58 -8.19
N THR A 161 31.98 13.18 -6.92
CA THR A 161 33.20 12.93 -6.13
C THR A 161 33.90 11.63 -6.50
N TYR A 162 33.13 10.61 -6.91
CA TYR A 162 33.64 9.26 -7.22
C TYR A 162 33.24 8.81 -8.65
N PRO A 163 33.74 9.45 -9.72
CA PRO A 163 33.28 9.23 -11.09
C PRO A 163 33.85 7.98 -11.78
N ASN A 164 34.91 7.36 -11.24
CA ASN A 164 35.64 6.28 -11.91
C ASN A 164 35.26 4.90 -11.35
N ASN A 165 35.30 3.86 -12.19
CA ASN A 165 34.97 2.47 -11.82
C ASN A 165 35.81 1.91 -10.65
N ASP A 166 37.04 2.38 -10.46
CA ASP A 166 37.91 1.98 -9.35
C ASP A 166 37.44 2.51 -7.97
N ALA A 167 36.44 3.38 -7.94
CA ALA A 167 35.87 3.98 -6.73
C ALA A 167 34.41 3.58 -6.47
N VAL A 168 33.87 2.58 -7.18
CA VAL A 168 32.45 2.16 -7.09
C VAL A 168 32.05 1.81 -5.65
N ASP A 169 32.90 1.14 -4.89
CA ASP A 169 32.59 0.81 -3.48
C ASP A 169 32.48 2.06 -2.61
N ARG A 170 33.30 3.09 -2.88
CA ARG A 170 33.25 4.37 -2.16
C ARG A 170 32.02 5.17 -2.55
N LEU A 171 31.65 5.15 -3.83
CA LEU A 171 30.42 5.75 -4.33
C LEU A 171 29.20 5.12 -3.66
N LYS A 172 29.08 3.79 -3.68
CA LYS A 172 27.97 3.06 -3.05
C LYS A 172 27.88 3.35 -1.56
N ALA A 173 29.00 3.32 -0.83
CA ALA A 173 29.03 3.67 0.59
C ALA A 173 28.55 5.12 0.85
N CYS A 174 28.92 6.07 0.00
CA CYS A 174 28.47 7.46 0.09
C CYS A 174 26.95 7.59 -0.15
N VAL A 175 26.45 6.96 -1.21
CA VAL A 175 25.02 6.96 -1.57
C VAL A 175 24.17 6.29 -0.50
N ASP A 176 24.60 5.13 0.01
CA ASP A 176 23.90 4.41 1.07
C ASP A 176 23.88 5.21 2.39
N ALA A 177 24.94 5.95 2.72
CA ALA A 177 24.92 6.86 3.88
C ALA A 177 23.86 7.95 3.73
N MET A 178 23.77 8.62 2.56
CA MET A 178 22.74 9.63 2.29
C MET A 178 21.33 9.04 2.34
N SER A 179 21.15 7.83 1.80
CA SER A 179 19.89 7.10 1.84
C SER A 179 19.46 6.76 3.27
N ASN A 180 20.38 6.26 4.10
CA ASN A 180 20.08 5.88 5.48
C ASN A 180 19.69 7.10 6.34
N ASP A 181 20.43 8.22 6.20
CA ASP A 181 20.12 9.47 6.89
C ASP A 181 18.71 9.99 6.54
N TYR A 182 18.31 9.84 5.27
CA TYR A 182 16.96 10.16 4.82
C TYR A 182 15.90 9.28 5.51
N PHE A 183 16.04 7.96 5.46
CA PHE A 183 15.04 7.05 6.03
C PHE A 183 14.91 7.20 7.55
N GLN A 184 16.02 7.48 8.25
CA GLN A 184 15.97 7.81 9.68
C GLN A 184 15.13 9.07 9.93
N SER A 185 15.34 10.12 9.13
CA SER A 185 14.59 11.37 9.23
C SER A 185 13.11 11.20 8.86
N ALA A 186 12.82 10.40 7.84
CA ALA A 186 11.46 10.06 7.40
C ALA A 186 10.69 9.33 8.51
N ASN A 187 11.28 8.28 9.10
CA ASN A 187 10.67 7.53 10.19
C ASN A 187 10.42 8.38 11.44
N ALA A 188 11.40 9.22 11.81
CA ALA A 188 11.22 10.15 12.93
C ALA A 188 10.10 11.18 12.67
N THR A 189 9.94 11.62 11.41
CA THR A 189 8.86 12.54 11.03
C THR A 189 7.50 11.88 11.15
N MET A 190 7.35 10.65 10.65
CA MET A 190 6.09 9.91 10.76
C MET A 190 5.73 9.61 12.21
N ALA A 191 6.70 9.18 13.02
CA ALA A 191 6.48 8.91 14.44
C ALA A 191 6.07 10.15 15.26
N ALA A 192 6.40 11.36 14.79
CA ALA A 192 5.97 12.60 15.44
C ALA A 192 4.52 13.00 15.10
N LEU A 193 3.88 12.32 14.15
CA LEU A 193 2.55 12.63 13.63
C LEU A 193 1.50 11.54 13.90
N ASP A 194 1.90 10.37 14.42
CA ASP A 194 0.99 9.30 14.86
C ASP A 194 1.11 9.07 16.38
N PRO A 195 0.03 9.30 17.17
CA PRO A 195 -1.27 9.82 16.76
C PRO A 195 -1.21 11.31 16.36
N SER A 196 -2.19 11.76 15.57
CA SER A 196 -2.29 13.15 15.11
C SER A 196 -2.34 14.14 16.28
N PRO A 197 -1.34 15.04 16.42
CA PRO A 197 -1.32 16.03 17.50
C PRO A 197 -2.55 16.93 17.54
N ALA A 198 -3.02 17.41 16.38
CA ALA A 198 -4.20 18.26 16.30
C ALA A 198 -5.47 17.51 16.73
N MET A 199 -5.69 16.29 16.23
CA MET A 199 -6.89 15.51 16.56
C MET A 199 -6.92 15.10 18.03
N SER A 200 -5.80 14.61 18.57
CA SER A 200 -5.68 14.28 19.99
C SER A 200 -6.06 15.47 20.87
N TYR A 201 -5.57 16.66 20.51
CA TYR A 201 -5.87 17.87 21.28
C TYR A 201 -7.35 18.29 21.18
N VAL A 202 -7.99 18.17 20.02
CA VAL A 202 -9.43 18.39 19.87
C VAL A 202 -10.22 17.43 20.76
N GLN A 203 -9.86 16.15 20.80
CA GLN A 203 -10.55 15.17 21.64
C GLN A 203 -10.38 15.45 23.13
N GLU A 204 -9.15 15.72 23.57
CA GLU A 204 -8.83 15.92 24.99
C GLU A 204 -9.44 17.19 25.57
N VAL A 205 -9.58 18.25 24.77
CA VAL A 205 -10.05 19.55 25.26
C VAL A 205 -11.44 19.86 24.73
N VAL A 206 -11.58 19.98 23.41
CA VAL A 206 -12.79 20.54 22.78
C VAL A 206 -13.99 19.61 22.97
N VAL A 207 -13.79 18.33 22.65
CA VAL A 207 -14.83 17.31 22.78
C VAL A 207 -15.16 17.07 24.25
N GLU A 208 -14.17 16.89 25.12
CA GLU A 208 -14.44 16.65 26.55
C GLU A 208 -15.18 17.84 27.21
N CYS A 209 -14.76 19.09 26.95
CA CYS A 209 -15.47 20.27 27.47
C CYS A 209 -16.93 20.32 27.00
N ALA A 210 -17.19 20.03 25.71
CA ALA A 210 -18.54 20.00 25.16
C ALA A 210 -19.39 18.87 25.78
N SER A 211 -18.80 17.70 25.94
CA SER A 211 -19.39 16.53 26.59
C SER A 211 -19.75 16.78 28.06
N VAL A 212 -18.90 17.48 28.81
CA VAL A 212 -19.20 17.94 30.16
C VAL A 212 -20.41 18.88 30.16
N ALA A 213 -20.41 19.92 29.30
CA ALA A 213 -21.50 20.87 29.22
C ALA A 213 -22.85 20.18 28.90
N SER A 214 -22.85 19.25 27.95
CA SER A 214 -24.03 18.44 27.60
C SER A 214 -24.55 17.64 28.79
N ARG A 215 -23.67 16.90 29.49
CA ARG A 215 -24.06 16.12 30.69
C ARG A 215 -24.68 17.00 31.78
N VAL A 216 -24.13 18.18 32.02
CA VAL A 216 -24.66 19.12 33.03
C VAL A 216 -26.02 19.66 32.60
N VAL A 217 -26.19 20.05 31.33
CA VAL A 217 -27.48 20.52 30.80
C VAL A 217 -28.55 19.42 30.88
N VAL A 218 -28.22 18.16 30.56
CA VAL A 218 -29.13 17.01 30.73
C VAL A 218 -29.55 16.84 32.20
N ALA A 219 -28.59 16.89 33.13
CA ALA A 219 -28.89 16.78 34.56
C ALA A 219 -29.80 17.92 35.06
N LYS A 220 -29.54 19.16 34.62
CA LYS A 220 -30.41 20.32 34.91
C LYS A 220 -31.78 20.17 34.26
N GLY A 221 -31.87 19.58 33.07
CA GLY A 221 -33.13 19.22 32.42
C GLY A 221 -33.98 18.26 33.25
N GLY A 222 -33.37 17.25 33.86
CA GLY A 222 -34.06 16.35 34.80
C GLY A 222 -34.60 17.08 36.04
N LEU A 223 -33.80 17.97 36.62
CA LEU A 223 -34.24 18.81 37.74
C LEU A 223 -35.41 19.72 37.36
N PHE A 224 -35.36 20.31 36.15
CA PHE A 224 -36.44 21.14 35.63
C PHE A 224 -37.77 20.38 35.52
N LEU A 225 -37.74 19.13 35.04
CA LEU A 225 -38.96 18.29 35.00
C LEU A 225 -39.51 18.02 36.40
N THR A 226 -38.64 17.84 37.40
CA THR A 226 -39.09 17.72 38.81
C THR A 226 -39.75 19.01 39.30
N MET A 227 -39.19 20.17 38.96
CA MET A 227 -39.80 21.47 39.32
C MET A 227 -41.17 21.67 38.67
N LEU A 228 -41.36 21.21 37.43
CA LEU A 228 -42.68 21.23 36.76
C LEU A 228 -43.70 20.34 37.48
N LEU A 229 -43.28 19.15 37.91
CA LEU A 229 -44.13 18.24 38.68
C LEU A 229 -44.50 18.84 40.05
N ASP A 230 -43.56 19.49 40.72
CA ASP A 230 -43.81 20.18 41.99
C ASP A 230 -44.79 21.34 41.80
N CYS A 231 -44.68 22.11 40.71
CA CYS A 231 -45.62 23.18 40.40
C CYS A 231 -47.03 22.64 40.14
N SER A 232 -47.16 21.49 39.47
CA SER A 232 -48.47 20.92 39.17
C SER A 232 -49.23 20.47 40.43
N ALA A 233 -48.54 20.22 41.55
CA ALA A 233 -49.17 19.84 42.82
C ALA A 233 -50.01 20.96 43.43
N LEU A 234 -49.82 22.20 42.97
CA LEU A 234 -50.59 23.37 43.38
C LEU A 234 -51.95 23.42 42.67
N ASP A 235 -52.18 22.59 41.66
CA ASP A 235 -53.44 22.52 40.92
C ASP A 235 -54.19 21.21 41.26
N PRO A 236 -55.35 21.29 41.94
CA PRO A 236 -56.10 20.09 42.32
C PRO A 236 -56.73 19.35 41.15
N ASP A 237 -56.81 19.96 39.97
CA ASP A 237 -57.42 19.36 38.77
C ASP A 237 -56.40 18.55 37.94
N ILE A 238 -55.10 18.59 38.29
CA ILE A 238 -54.05 17.82 37.62
C ILE A 238 -53.84 16.46 38.30
N ASP A 239 -53.93 15.38 37.53
CA ASP A 239 -53.50 14.05 37.98
C ASP A 239 -51.97 13.98 38.04
N GLN A 240 -51.44 14.19 39.24
CA GLN A 240 -50.01 14.11 39.54
C GLN A 240 -49.36 12.78 39.14
N THR A 241 -50.08 11.66 39.24
CA THR A 241 -49.50 10.35 38.93
C THR A 241 -49.35 10.19 37.42
N LEU A 242 -50.37 10.59 36.66
CA LEU A 242 -50.32 10.57 35.21
C LEU A 242 -49.27 11.55 34.68
N TYR A 243 -49.22 12.77 35.21
CA TYR A 243 -48.25 13.76 34.77
C TYR A 243 -46.80 13.33 35.10
N ALA A 244 -46.56 12.73 36.27
CA ALA A 244 -45.26 12.16 36.59
C ALA A 244 -44.85 11.01 35.64
N GLN A 245 -45.81 10.22 35.15
CA GLN A 245 -45.53 9.19 34.15
C GLN A 245 -45.11 9.80 32.82
N GLU A 246 -45.82 10.83 32.33
CA GLU A 246 -45.50 11.55 31.10
C GLU A 246 -44.11 12.20 31.16
N LEU A 247 -43.78 12.86 32.28
CA LEU A 247 -42.45 13.45 32.49
C LEU A 247 -41.34 12.40 32.60
N GLY A 248 -41.67 11.20 33.11
CA GLY A 248 -40.76 10.07 33.25
C GLY A 248 -40.43 9.36 31.93
N GLU A 249 -41.16 9.64 30.84
CA GLU A 249 -40.86 9.08 29.52
C GLU A 249 -39.58 9.65 28.90
N TRP A 250 -39.13 10.83 29.35
CA TRP A 250 -37.88 11.42 28.90
C TRP A 250 -36.67 10.75 29.55
N LYS A 251 -35.78 10.23 28.72
CA LYS A 251 -34.52 9.59 29.15
C LYS A 251 -33.27 10.46 28.92
N GLY A 252 -33.45 11.66 28.37
CA GLY A 252 -32.35 12.49 27.90
C GLY A 252 -31.69 12.01 26.62
N TYR A 253 -30.81 12.84 26.08
CA TYR A 253 -29.87 12.42 25.06
C TYR A 253 -28.61 11.89 25.73
N ASN A 254 -28.22 10.66 25.36
CA ASN A 254 -26.91 10.15 25.70
C ASN A 254 -25.87 10.86 24.84
N ASP A 255 -24.92 11.52 25.48
CA ASP A 255 -23.78 12.08 24.77
C ASP A 255 -22.96 10.94 24.14
N THR A 256 -22.87 10.97 22.82
CA THR A 256 -22.17 9.99 22.00
C THR A 256 -21.06 10.63 21.18
N LEU A 257 -20.73 11.90 21.45
CA LEU A 257 -19.77 12.68 20.66
C LEU A 257 -18.38 12.02 20.63
N ALA A 258 -17.78 11.78 21.80
CA ALA A 258 -16.48 11.13 21.88
C ALA A 258 -16.48 9.68 21.35
N PRO A 259 -17.47 8.83 21.68
CA PRO A 259 -17.60 7.48 21.09
C PRO A 259 -17.64 7.47 19.56
N GLN A 260 -18.49 8.29 18.92
CA GLN A 260 -18.62 8.30 17.46
C GLN A 260 -17.33 8.75 16.76
N ILE A 261 -16.65 9.76 17.32
CA ILE A 261 -15.35 10.21 16.82
C ILE A 261 -14.33 9.07 16.91
N SER A 262 -14.30 8.37 18.04
CA SER A 262 -13.37 7.25 18.25
C SER A 262 -13.64 6.09 17.30
N GLU A 263 -14.91 5.76 17.06
CA GLU A 263 -15.31 4.75 16.09
C GLU A 263 -14.88 5.12 14.66
N ALA A 264 -15.08 6.37 14.26
CA ALA A 264 -14.65 6.86 12.94
C ALA A 264 -13.13 6.80 12.78
N GLN A 265 -12.36 7.14 13.82
CA GLN A 265 -10.89 7.02 13.82
C GLN A 265 -10.43 5.56 13.70
N VAL A 266 -11.11 4.62 14.36
CA VAL A 266 -10.80 3.18 14.25
C VAL A 266 -11.04 2.69 12.83
N LEU A 267 -12.15 3.06 12.21
CA LEU A 267 -12.45 2.72 10.81
C LEU A 267 -11.38 3.28 9.86
N ASN A 268 -11.06 4.57 10.00
CA ASN A 268 -10.02 5.20 9.18
C ASN A 268 -8.66 4.50 9.35
N LYS A 269 -8.23 4.28 10.61
CA LYS A 269 -6.92 3.68 10.91
C LYS A 269 -6.81 2.26 10.34
N ALA A 270 -7.86 1.44 10.46
CA ALA A 270 -7.86 0.09 9.91
C ALA A 270 -7.62 0.09 8.39
N GLN A 271 -8.29 0.98 7.65
CA GLN A 271 -8.14 1.09 6.21
C GLN A 271 -6.78 1.63 5.80
N VAL A 272 -6.34 2.74 6.39
CA VAL A 272 -5.03 3.34 6.08
C VAL A 272 -3.91 2.33 6.35
N CYS A 273 -3.97 1.60 7.47
CA CYS A 273 -2.99 0.55 7.76
C CYS A 273 -3.01 -0.60 6.74
N ALA A 274 -4.18 -1.00 6.23
CA ALA A 274 -4.27 -2.03 5.19
C ALA A 274 -3.62 -1.57 3.89
N LEU A 275 -3.97 -0.37 3.42
CA LEU A 275 -3.38 0.23 2.22
C LEU A 275 -1.87 0.44 2.38
N GLU A 276 -1.41 0.98 3.52
CA GLU A 276 0.01 1.14 3.81
C GLU A 276 0.77 -0.20 3.79
N ALA A 277 0.16 -1.27 4.29
CA ALA A 277 0.79 -2.60 4.25
C ALA A 277 0.97 -3.09 2.80
N GLU A 278 -0.04 -2.89 1.94
CA GLU A 278 0.06 -3.19 0.50
C GLU A 278 1.15 -2.35 -0.17
N MET A 279 1.15 -1.04 0.09
CA MET A 279 2.16 -0.11 -0.42
C MET A 279 3.58 -0.49 0.02
N ILE A 280 3.77 -0.90 1.28
CA ILE A 280 5.06 -1.36 1.79
C ILE A 280 5.47 -2.67 1.12
N SER A 281 4.54 -3.60 0.93
CA SER A 281 4.80 -4.86 0.22
C SER A 281 5.27 -4.59 -1.21
N TYR A 282 4.54 -3.71 -1.90
CA TYR A 282 4.87 -3.30 -3.25
C TYR A 282 6.21 -2.58 -3.32
N TYR A 283 6.43 -1.60 -2.46
CA TYR A 283 7.70 -0.88 -2.35
C TYR A 283 8.89 -1.83 -2.13
N LYS A 284 8.71 -2.88 -1.32
CA LYS A 284 9.74 -3.93 -1.14
C LYS A 284 9.96 -4.73 -2.42
N LEU A 285 8.90 -5.10 -3.13
CA LEU A 285 8.99 -5.80 -4.43
C LEU A 285 9.71 -4.93 -5.47
N GLN A 286 9.36 -3.64 -5.56
CA GLN A 286 10.08 -2.69 -6.42
C GLN A 286 11.55 -2.66 -6.05
N ARG A 287 11.86 -2.47 -4.76
CA ARG A 287 13.24 -2.38 -4.30
C ARG A 287 14.02 -3.67 -4.60
N SER A 288 13.43 -4.84 -4.37
CA SER A 288 13.98 -6.15 -4.73
C SER A 288 14.27 -6.23 -6.22
N ALA A 289 13.26 -5.96 -7.06
CA ALA A 289 13.39 -5.94 -8.50
C ALA A 289 14.49 -4.96 -8.93
N LEU A 290 14.56 -3.76 -8.38
CA LEU A 290 15.55 -2.75 -8.76
C LEU A 290 16.98 -3.11 -8.34
N GLU A 291 17.17 -3.60 -7.11
CA GLU A 291 18.48 -4.00 -6.58
C GLU A 291 19.03 -5.25 -7.28
N GLU A 292 18.17 -6.20 -7.67
CA GLU A 292 18.60 -7.42 -8.34
C GLU A 292 18.76 -7.28 -9.86
N TYR A 293 17.97 -6.42 -10.50
CA TYR A 293 17.78 -6.44 -11.95
C TYR A 293 18.62 -5.37 -12.69
N LEU A 294 18.63 -4.12 -12.22
CA LEU A 294 19.38 -3.05 -12.91
C LEU A 294 20.86 -3.00 -12.50
N VAL A 295 21.16 -3.30 -11.24
CA VAL A 295 22.55 -3.33 -10.76
C VAL A 295 23.30 -4.57 -11.24
N LYS A 296 22.60 -5.65 -11.64
CA LYS A 296 23.22 -6.89 -12.15
C LYS A 296 22.96 -7.15 -13.64
N SER A 297 22.46 -6.15 -14.39
CA SER A 297 22.21 -6.27 -15.84
C SER A 297 23.37 -6.99 -16.55
N ARG A 298 23.03 -8.04 -17.31
CA ARG A 298 23.99 -8.98 -17.90
C ARG A 298 24.31 -8.52 -19.32
N GLY A 299 25.57 -8.16 -19.57
CA GLY A 299 26.02 -7.77 -20.91
C GLY A 299 25.98 -8.93 -21.90
N PHE A 300 26.15 -8.63 -23.20
CA PHE A 300 26.24 -9.65 -24.25
C PHE A 300 27.25 -10.75 -23.94
N ASP A 301 28.41 -10.39 -23.38
CA ASP A 301 29.49 -11.31 -23.05
C ASP A 301 29.08 -12.36 -22.02
N TYR A 302 28.25 -11.99 -21.02
CA TYR A 302 27.69 -12.93 -20.06
C TYR A 302 26.88 -14.02 -20.77
N TYR A 303 25.97 -13.61 -21.66
CA TYR A 303 25.12 -14.56 -22.37
C TYR A 303 25.93 -15.40 -23.37
N MET A 304 26.96 -14.82 -23.99
CA MET A 304 27.88 -15.57 -24.84
C MET A 304 28.59 -16.69 -24.09
N GLU A 305 29.18 -16.38 -22.93
CA GLU A 305 29.86 -17.37 -22.09
C GLU A 305 28.91 -18.49 -21.66
N LYS A 306 27.70 -18.14 -21.24
CA LYS A 306 26.68 -19.12 -20.83
C LYS A 306 26.26 -20.01 -21.99
N VAL A 307 25.92 -19.46 -23.15
CA VAL A 307 25.52 -20.27 -24.32
C VAL A 307 26.67 -21.20 -24.75
N GLN A 308 27.91 -20.71 -24.77
CA GLN A 308 29.08 -21.53 -25.08
C GLN A 308 29.25 -22.69 -24.09
N SER A 309 29.04 -22.44 -22.79
CA SER A 309 29.06 -23.48 -21.78
C SER A 309 28.02 -24.57 -22.05
N TYR A 310 26.78 -24.19 -22.40
CA TYR A 310 25.72 -25.15 -22.74
C TYR A 310 26.00 -25.94 -24.02
N LEU A 311 26.66 -25.33 -25.01
CA LEU A 311 27.01 -25.99 -26.27
C LEU A 311 28.39 -26.67 -26.25
N SER A 312 29.08 -26.70 -25.11
CA SER A 312 30.45 -27.20 -25.00
C SER A 312 30.63 -28.62 -25.55
N SER A 313 29.67 -29.53 -25.32
CA SER A 313 29.68 -30.90 -25.85
C SER A 313 29.62 -30.95 -27.38
N TYR A 314 28.90 -30.03 -28.02
CA TYR A 314 28.83 -29.91 -29.48
C TYR A 314 30.17 -29.45 -30.05
N TYR A 315 30.79 -28.42 -29.44
CA TYR A 315 32.13 -27.96 -29.84
C TYR A 315 33.19 -29.06 -29.69
N ILE A 316 33.16 -29.81 -28.59
CA ILE A 316 34.05 -30.96 -28.38
C ILE A 316 33.84 -32.03 -29.45
N THR A 317 32.58 -32.33 -29.78
CA THR A 317 32.23 -33.31 -30.81
C THR A 317 32.77 -32.89 -32.18
N VAL A 318 32.54 -31.64 -32.60
CA VAL A 318 33.07 -31.10 -33.87
C VAL A 318 34.60 -31.18 -33.91
N ALA A 319 35.28 -30.81 -32.82
CA ALA A 319 36.74 -30.85 -32.72
C ALA A 319 37.29 -32.28 -32.80
N ALA A 320 36.68 -33.23 -32.08
CA ALA A 320 37.07 -34.64 -32.13
C ALA A 320 36.85 -35.24 -33.52
N THR A 321 35.74 -34.90 -34.18
CA THR A 321 35.47 -35.31 -35.56
C THR A 321 36.50 -34.76 -36.54
N ALA A 322 36.97 -33.52 -36.35
CA ALA A 322 38.03 -32.94 -37.18
C ALA A 322 39.35 -33.71 -37.06
N VAL A 323 39.75 -34.09 -35.83
CA VAL A 323 40.96 -34.87 -35.57
C VAL A 323 40.87 -36.26 -36.20
N ASN A 324 39.70 -36.90 -36.11
CA ASN A 324 39.47 -38.23 -36.65
C ASN A 324 39.35 -38.26 -38.18
N ASN A 325 39.11 -37.12 -38.82
CA ASN A 325 38.91 -37.01 -40.28
C ASN A 325 39.75 -35.88 -40.88
N PRO A 326 41.09 -35.99 -40.87
CA PRO A 326 41.99 -34.90 -41.29
C PRO A 326 41.86 -34.54 -42.79
N GLY A 327 41.28 -35.42 -43.62
CA GLY A 327 41.02 -35.17 -45.03
C GLY A 327 39.81 -34.27 -45.31
N ASP A 328 38.94 -34.04 -44.32
CA ASP A 328 37.67 -33.33 -44.46
C ASP A 328 37.60 -32.06 -43.59
N GLY A 329 38.74 -31.41 -43.39
CA GLY A 329 38.87 -30.26 -42.48
C GLY A 329 37.91 -29.09 -42.78
N SER A 330 37.44 -28.94 -44.02
CA SER A 330 36.43 -27.93 -44.39
C SER A 330 35.07 -28.21 -43.76
N CYS A 331 34.62 -29.48 -43.71
CA CYS A 331 33.34 -29.85 -43.10
C CYS A 331 33.30 -29.50 -41.60
N ALA A 332 34.38 -29.78 -40.89
CA ALA A 332 34.49 -29.45 -39.46
C ALA A 332 34.62 -27.93 -39.23
N THR A 333 35.31 -27.21 -40.12
CA THR A 333 35.41 -25.74 -40.06
C THR A 333 34.05 -25.10 -40.26
N ASP A 334 33.28 -25.53 -41.25
CA ASP A 334 31.93 -25.02 -41.52
C ASP A 334 30.98 -25.32 -40.36
N ALA A 335 31.06 -26.52 -39.78
CA ALA A 335 30.27 -26.88 -38.59
C ALA A 335 30.62 -26.01 -37.38
N LYS A 336 31.91 -25.71 -37.16
CA LYS A 336 32.34 -24.80 -36.09
C LYS A 336 31.78 -23.38 -36.31
N VAL A 337 31.89 -22.85 -37.53
CA VAL A 337 31.33 -21.53 -37.88
C VAL A 337 29.81 -21.50 -37.66
N ALA A 338 29.09 -22.57 -38.02
CA ALA A 338 27.65 -22.66 -37.81
C ALA A 338 27.29 -22.69 -36.31
N LEU A 339 28.07 -23.39 -35.47
CA LEU A 339 27.90 -23.34 -34.00
C LEU A 339 28.17 -21.95 -33.44
N ASP A 340 29.21 -21.26 -33.93
CA ASP A 340 29.51 -19.87 -33.52
C ASP A 340 28.34 -18.93 -33.88
N VAL A 341 27.71 -19.11 -35.04
CA VAL A 341 26.52 -18.33 -35.46
C VAL A 341 25.32 -18.61 -34.54
N ILE A 342 25.05 -19.88 -34.21
CA ILE A 342 23.97 -20.25 -33.26
C ILE A 342 24.23 -19.63 -31.89
N THR A 343 25.47 -19.68 -31.43
CA THR A 343 25.90 -19.13 -30.14
C THR A 343 25.64 -17.63 -30.09
N ASN A 344 26.14 -16.87 -31.07
CA ASN A 344 25.94 -15.42 -31.17
C ASN A 344 24.45 -15.05 -31.25
N THR A 345 23.69 -15.77 -32.07
CA THR A 345 22.24 -15.52 -32.23
C THR A 345 21.49 -15.76 -30.92
N SER A 346 21.81 -16.84 -30.21
CA SER A 346 21.17 -17.16 -28.94
C SER A 346 21.53 -16.17 -27.83
N ALA A 347 22.79 -15.75 -27.75
CA ALA A 347 23.22 -14.72 -26.80
C ALA A 347 22.55 -13.37 -27.09
N TYR A 348 22.46 -12.98 -28.36
CA TYR A 348 21.78 -11.74 -28.76
C TYR A 348 20.28 -11.76 -28.44
N ASN A 349 19.59 -12.86 -28.71
CA ASN A 349 18.17 -13.02 -28.37
C ASN A 349 17.95 -12.97 -26.85
N SER A 350 18.88 -13.53 -26.07
CA SER A 350 18.83 -13.50 -24.60
C SER A 350 19.02 -12.08 -24.07
N LEU A 351 19.99 -11.34 -24.60
CA LEU A 351 20.18 -9.92 -24.27
C LEU A 351 18.98 -9.07 -24.65
N THR A 352 18.41 -9.25 -25.84
CA THR A 352 17.24 -8.48 -26.30
C THR A 352 16.05 -8.67 -25.39
N CYS A 353 15.84 -9.91 -24.94
CA CYS A 353 14.78 -10.25 -24.01
C CYS A 353 15.05 -9.72 -22.60
N ASP A 354 16.30 -9.75 -22.13
CA ASP A 354 16.68 -9.07 -20.88
C ASP A 354 16.29 -7.59 -20.97
N ILE A 355 16.78 -6.86 -21.97
CA ILE A 355 16.44 -5.45 -22.18
C ILE A 355 14.91 -5.20 -22.21
N ALA A 356 14.14 -6.09 -22.84
CA ALA A 356 12.68 -5.98 -22.88
C ALA A 356 12.04 -6.11 -21.49
N VAL A 357 12.52 -7.03 -20.67
CA VAL A 357 12.07 -7.19 -19.28
C VAL A 357 12.51 -5.99 -18.44
N VAL A 358 13.70 -5.43 -18.65
CA VAL A 358 14.15 -4.19 -17.97
C VAL A 358 13.16 -3.07 -18.19
N ASN A 359 12.86 -2.84 -19.47
CA ASN A 359 11.99 -1.74 -19.84
C ASN A 359 10.58 -1.99 -19.32
N ASN A 360 10.05 -3.22 -19.43
CA ASN A 360 8.71 -3.50 -18.93
C ASN A 360 8.61 -3.36 -17.40
N THR A 361 9.61 -3.85 -16.66
CA THR A 361 9.69 -3.66 -15.20
C THR A 361 9.72 -2.17 -14.85
N ARG A 362 10.49 -1.35 -15.58
CA ARG A 362 10.52 0.10 -15.37
C ARG A 362 9.14 0.74 -15.60
N GLU A 363 8.47 0.40 -16.70
CA GLU A 363 7.13 0.93 -17.01
C GLU A 363 6.10 0.52 -15.96
N LEU A 364 6.08 -0.75 -15.54
CA LEU A 364 5.19 -1.25 -14.47
C LEU A 364 5.46 -0.56 -13.13
N ILE A 365 6.74 -0.34 -12.79
CA ILE A 365 7.13 0.41 -11.59
C ILE A 365 6.59 1.83 -11.63
N LEU A 366 6.67 2.50 -12.78
CA LEU A 366 6.16 3.86 -12.96
C LEU A 366 4.63 3.90 -12.91
N ALA A 367 3.94 2.94 -13.54
CA ALA A 367 2.48 2.86 -13.56
C ALA A 367 1.91 2.71 -12.14
N VAL A 368 2.34 1.68 -11.42
CA VAL A 368 1.87 1.45 -10.05
C VAL A 368 2.28 2.59 -9.11
N ASN A 369 3.43 3.23 -9.32
CA ASN A 369 3.79 4.43 -8.56
C ASN A 369 2.81 5.59 -8.81
N SER A 370 2.35 5.76 -10.04
CA SER A 370 1.35 6.77 -10.41
C SER A 370 0.01 6.48 -9.74
N ASP A 371 -0.44 5.23 -9.77
CA ASP A 371 -1.72 4.81 -9.17
C ASP A 371 -1.70 5.01 -7.66
N PHE A 372 -0.61 4.61 -7.00
CA PHE A 372 -0.42 4.88 -5.58
C PHE A 372 -0.29 6.36 -5.26
N ALA A 373 0.34 7.17 -6.12
CA ALA A 373 0.40 8.61 -5.92
C ALA A 373 -0.99 9.24 -5.99
N HIS A 374 -1.88 8.75 -6.87
CA HIS A 374 -3.28 9.17 -6.93
C HIS A 374 -4.01 8.82 -5.62
N LEU A 375 -3.96 7.56 -5.18
CA LEU A 375 -4.61 7.13 -3.94
C LEU A 375 -4.10 7.91 -2.71
N ASN A 376 -2.78 8.14 -2.62
CA ASN A 376 -2.20 8.93 -1.53
C ASN A 376 -2.60 10.39 -1.54
N SER A 377 -2.95 10.95 -2.70
CA SER A 377 -3.42 12.34 -2.77
C SER A 377 -4.80 12.51 -2.11
N GLN A 378 -5.59 11.42 -2.04
CA GLN A 378 -6.95 11.42 -1.49
C GLN A 378 -7.00 11.03 -0.01
N LEU A 379 -6.08 10.19 0.46
CA LEU A 379 -6.01 9.75 1.86
C LEU A 379 -6.08 10.91 2.89
N PRO A 380 -5.40 12.06 2.68
CA PRO A 380 -5.52 13.21 3.58
C PRO A 380 -6.94 13.79 3.71
N GLU A 381 -7.80 13.59 2.72
CA GLU A 381 -9.17 14.09 2.70
C GLU A 381 -10.17 13.16 3.39
N ILE A 382 -9.82 11.89 3.58
CA ILE A 382 -10.66 10.89 4.29
C ILE A 382 -10.17 10.56 5.70
N GLY A 383 -9.16 11.29 6.19
CA GLY A 383 -8.59 11.12 7.53
C GLY A 383 -9.35 11.87 8.64
N ASN A 384 -8.63 12.28 9.69
CA ASN A 384 -9.21 13.04 10.81
C ASN A 384 -9.86 14.36 10.35
N SER A 385 -9.38 14.95 9.24
CA SER A 385 -9.98 16.11 8.59
C SER A 385 -11.44 15.86 8.19
N ALA A 386 -11.76 14.68 7.62
CA ALA A 386 -13.13 14.29 7.28
C ALA A 386 -14.01 14.16 8.53
N ILE A 387 -13.48 13.53 9.59
CA ILE A 387 -14.19 13.38 10.86
C ILE A 387 -14.55 14.76 11.43
N LEU A 388 -13.59 15.68 11.43
CA LEU A 388 -13.77 17.06 11.88
C LEU A 388 -14.70 17.86 10.95
N ASN A 389 -14.71 17.58 9.64
CA ASN A 389 -15.67 18.18 8.73
C ASN A 389 -17.09 17.66 8.98
N CYS A 390 -17.26 16.37 9.28
CA CYS A 390 -18.55 15.80 9.68
C CYS A 390 -19.05 16.40 11.00
N PHE A 391 -18.14 16.66 11.93
CA PHE A 391 -18.42 17.40 13.16
C PHE A 391 -18.99 18.80 12.88
N LEU A 392 -18.68 19.44 11.75
CA LEU A 392 -19.23 20.75 11.37
C LEU A 392 -20.65 20.70 10.82
N GLN A 393 -21.20 19.53 10.45
CA GLN A 393 -22.43 19.42 9.65
C GLN A 393 -23.74 19.42 10.44
N GLY A 394 -23.75 19.90 11.69
CA GLY A 394 -24.99 20.18 12.40
C GLY A 394 -24.97 19.84 13.88
N PHE A 395 -26.03 19.18 14.35
CA PHE A 395 -26.22 18.88 15.77
C PHE A 395 -25.24 17.80 16.26
N ILE A 396 -24.22 18.23 17.00
CA ILE A 396 -23.06 17.42 17.38
C ILE A 396 -23.34 16.31 18.41
N PHE A 397 -24.41 16.44 19.21
CA PHE A 397 -24.75 15.46 20.25
C PHE A 397 -25.74 14.40 19.77
N ALA A 398 -26.21 14.47 18.51
CA ALA A 398 -27.06 13.42 17.98
C ALA A 398 -26.26 12.11 17.85
N PRO A 399 -26.88 10.98 18.21
CA PRO A 399 -26.28 9.67 17.98
C PRO A 399 -26.08 9.44 16.49
N ASP A 400 -25.00 8.75 16.18
CA ASP A 400 -24.62 8.22 14.88
C ASP A 400 -24.39 9.25 13.74
N THR A 401 -24.59 10.55 13.95
CA THR A 401 -24.49 11.56 12.87
C THR A 401 -23.07 11.75 12.34
N ILE A 402 -22.07 11.78 13.22
CA ILE A 402 -20.67 12.00 12.81
C ILE A 402 -20.14 10.74 12.13
N ILE A 403 -20.40 9.58 12.71
CA ILE A 403 -19.96 8.29 12.18
C ILE A 403 -20.65 7.95 10.86
N ASP A 404 -21.95 8.25 10.71
CA ASP A 404 -22.66 8.00 9.45
C ASP A 404 -22.24 8.98 8.34
N CYS A 405 -21.99 10.24 8.69
CA CYS A 405 -21.36 11.19 7.77
C CYS A 405 -19.97 10.69 7.33
N PHE A 406 -19.16 10.21 8.26
CA PHE A 406 -17.83 9.68 7.96
C PHE A 406 -17.91 8.43 7.07
N LYS A 407 -18.83 7.50 7.36
CA LYS A 407 -19.09 6.31 6.51
C LYS A 407 -19.47 6.70 5.07
N LEU A 408 -20.23 7.78 4.88
CA LEU A 408 -20.57 8.28 3.56
C LEU A 408 -19.34 8.79 2.80
N VAL A 409 -18.53 9.65 3.43
CA VAL A 409 -17.25 10.15 2.86
C VAL A 409 -16.35 8.96 2.50
N TYR A 410 -16.21 8.02 3.44
CA TYR A 410 -15.42 6.83 3.29
C TYR A 410 -15.89 5.94 2.13
N SER A 411 -17.20 5.72 1.98
CA SER A 411 -17.74 4.93 0.86
C SER A 411 -17.41 5.54 -0.51
N GLY A 412 -17.26 6.87 -0.59
CA GLY A 412 -16.85 7.55 -1.81
C GLY A 412 -15.40 7.21 -2.21
N PHE A 413 -14.51 7.15 -1.23
CA PHE A 413 -13.12 6.73 -1.45
C PHE A 413 -13.02 5.24 -1.80
N ASP A 414 -13.79 4.37 -1.14
CA ASP A 414 -13.74 2.93 -1.39
C ASP A 414 -14.10 2.58 -2.85
N ILE A 415 -15.03 3.33 -3.46
CA ILE A 415 -15.36 3.19 -4.88
C ILE A 415 -14.16 3.52 -5.78
N ASP A 416 -13.43 4.60 -5.50
CA ASP A 416 -12.26 4.97 -6.30
C ASP A 416 -11.09 4.01 -6.05
N TYR A 417 -10.84 3.66 -4.79
CA TYR A 417 -9.85 2.69 -4.36
C TYR A 417 -9.97 1.36 -5.11
N ASN A 418 -11.18 0.79 -5.18
CA ASN A 418 -11.40 -0.48 -5.84
C ASN A 418 -11.01 -0.46 -7.33
N ASN A 419 -11.21 0.65 -8.04
CA ASN A 419 -10.82 0.77 -9.45
C ASN A 419 -9.29 0.73 -9.61
N TYR A 420 -8.56 1.51 -8.81
CA TYR A 420 -7.10 1.53 -8.87
C TYR A 420 -6.46 0.26 -8.32
N HIS A 421 -7.08 -0.35 -7.29
CA HIS A 421 -6.56 -1.56 -6.68
C HIS A 421 -6.52 -2.74 -7.65
N GLU A 422 -7.49 -2.87 -8.57
CA GLU A 422 -7.47 -3.91 -9.61
C GLU A 422 -6.27 -3.74 -10.56
N ASP A 423 -5.99 -2.51 -11.01
CA ASP A 423 -4.86 -2.21 -11.90
C ASP A 423 -3.52 -2.41 -11.18
N ILE A 424 -3.40 -1.91 -9.95
CA ILE A 424 -2.23 -2.13 -9.09
C ILE A 424 -2.00 -3.64 -8.91
N SER A 425 -3.02 -4.40 -8.54
CA SER A 425 -2.91 -5.84 -8.30
C SER A 425 -2.45 -6.59 -9.54
N LYS A 426 -2.97 -6.23 -10.71
CA LYS A 426 -2.57 -6.82 -12.00
C LYS A 426 -1.09 -6.57 -12.29
N ASP A 427 -0.63 -5.32 -12.15
CA ASP A 427 0.74 -4.95 -12.47
C ASP A 427 1.74 -5.53 -11.45
N VAL A 428 1.37 -5.55 -10.16
CA VAL A 428 2.13 -6.21 -9.09
C VAL A 428 2.26 -7.71 -9.33
N ASN A 429 1.22 -8.38 -9.82
CA ASN A 429 1.29 -9.81 -10.17
C ASN A 429 2.25 -10.07 -11.33
N ILE A 430 2.31 -9.18 -12.33
CA ILE A 430 3.28 -9.29 -13.43
C ILE A 430 4.71 -9.11 -12.89
N LEU A 431 4.93 -8.08 -12.06
CA LEU A 431 6.23 -7.83 -11.42
C LEU A 431 6.68 -9.02 -10.55
N THR A 432 5.78 -9.59 -9.77
CA THR A 432 6.03 -10.80 -8.97
C THR A 432 6.33 -12.01 -9.85
N GLY A 433 5.69 -12.11 -11.01
CA GLY A 433 5.97 -13.14 -12.02
C GLY A 433 7.39 -13.01 -12.59
N TYR A 434 7.82 -11.79 -12.91
CA TYR A 434 9.21 -11.52 -13.26
C TYR A 434 10.13 -11.89 -12.10
N GLU A 435 9.76 -11.53 -10.87
CA GLU A 435 10.58 -11.84 -9.71
C GLU A 435 10.87 -13.34 -9.58
N ASN A 436 9.81 -14.15 -9.61
CA ASN A 436 9.92 -15.59 -9.42
C ASN A 436 10.59 -16.34 -10.58
N THR A 437 10.43 -15.87 -11.82
CA THR A 437 10.94 -16.57 -13.01
C THR A 437 12.36 -16.18 -13.39
N PHE A 438 12.74 -14.93 -13.16
CA PHE A 438 14.11 -14.45 -13.39
C PHE A 438 15.03 -14.75 -12.21
N PHE A 439 14.61 -14.50 -10.97
CA PHE A 439 15.53 -14.45 -9.83
C PHE A 439 15.79 -15.79 -9.15
N ASN A 440 15.00 -16.83 -9.41
CA ASN A 440 15.23 -18.19 -8.88
C ASN A 440 16.29 -19.01 -9.65
N GLY A 441 17.30 -18.35 -10.24
CA GLY A 441 18.49 -19.01 -10.77
C GLY A 441 18.45 -19.41 -12.26
N SER A 442 17.59 -18.79 -13.06
CA SER A 442 17.64 -18.99 -14.51
C SER A 442 18.79 -18.19 -15.15
N ASP A 443 19.75 -18.88 -15.77
CA ASP A 443 20.77 -18.23 -16.60
C ASP A 443 20.16 -17.57 -17.85
N PHE A 444 18.95 -17.99 -18.25
CA PHE A 444 18.24 -17.49 -19.42
C PHE A 444 16.91 -16.80 -19.09
N PRO A 445 16.82 -15.47 -19.23
CA PRO A 445 15.66 -14.67 -18.85
C PRO A 445 14.33 -15.08 -19.50
N CYS A 446 14.38 -15.61 -20.73
CA CYS A 446 13.19 -16.07 -21.50
C CYS A 446 13.02 -17.60 -21.48
N GLY A 447 13.71 -18.28 -20.56
CA GLY A 447 13.51 -19.67 -20.23
C GLY A 447 13.85 -20.70 -21.32
N HIS A 448 13.33 -21.91 -21.09
CA HIS A 448 13.57 -23.16 -21.82
C HIS A 448 13.37 -23.08 -23.34
N SER A 449 12.55 -22.16 -23.84
CA SER A 449 12.25 -22.05 -25.28
C SER A 449 13.44 -21.55 -26.10
N SER A 450 14.23 -20.61 -25.57
CA SER A 450 15.44 -20.11 -26.21
C SER A 450 16.53 -21.18 -26.23
N LEU A 451 16.73 -21.85 -25.08
CA LEU A 451 17.71 -22.91 -24.94
C LEU A 451 17.35 -24.14 -25.81
N LYS A 452 16.07 -24.52 -25.87
CA LYS A 452 15.59 -25.60 -26.76
C LYS A 452 15.84 -25.29 -28.24
N ARG A 453 15.61 -24.05 -28.69
CA ARG A 453 15.97 -23.62 -30.06
C ARG A 453 17.47 -23.67 -30.31
N THR A 454 18.26 -23.31 -29.31
CA THR A 454 19.73 -23.34 -29.38
C THR A 454 20.23 -24.77 -29.57
N TYR A 455 19.75 -25.72 -28.75
CA TYR A 455 20.09 -27.14 -28.89
C TYR A 455 19.61 -27.72 -30.22
N LEU A 456 18.39 -27.43 -30.64
CA LEU A 456 17.88 -27.88 -31.95
C LEU A 456 18.73 -27.36 -33.12
N GLY A 457 19.19 -26.12 -33.04
CA GLY A 457 20.13 -25.55 -34.00
C GLY A 457 21.45 -26.33 -34.01
N ALA A 458 22.00 -26.62 -32.83
CA ALA A 458 23.26 -27.34 -32.68
C ALA A 458 23.16 -28.80 -33.17
N ASP A 459 22.04 -29.48 -32.92
CA ASP A 459 21.73 -30.81 -33.46
C ASP A 459 21.71 -30.79 -35.00
N THR A 460 21.10 -29.75 -35.57
CA THR A 460 21.06 -29.54 -37.02
C THR A 460 22.47 -29.38 -37.60
N VAL A 461 23.37 -28.68 -36.89
CA VAL A 461 24.78 -28.56 -37.31
C VAL A 461 25.48 -29.91 -37.31
N LEU A 462 25.30 -30.74 -36.28
CA LEU A 462 25.91 -32.07 -36.25
C LEU A 462 25.37 -32.99 -37.36
N TYR A 463 24.08 -32.90 -37.67
CA TYR A 463 23.49 -33.60 -38.81
C TYR A 463 24.12 -33.16 -40.14
N HIS A 464 24.33 -31.85 -40.34
CA HIS A 464 24.99 -31.34 -41.54
C HIS A 464 26.47 -31.74 -41.62
N LEU A 465 27.18 -31.75 -40.49
CA LEU A 465 28.55 -32.27 -40.42
C LEU A 465 28.60 -33.74 -40.85
N GLN A 466 27.71 -34.59 -40.31
CA GLN A 466 27.62 -36.01 -40.68
C GLN A 466 27.41 -36.19 -42.18
N ARG A 467 26.49 -35.40 -42.76
CA ARG A 467 26.18 -35.46 -44.19
C ARG A 467 27.33 -34.97 -45.05
N CYS A 468 28.04 -33.93 -44.61
CA CYS A 468 29.22 -33.41 -45.31
C CYS A 468 30.30 -34.49 -45.40
N LEU A 469 30.65 -35.13 -44.27
CA LEU A 469 31.63 -36.21 -44.20
C LEU A 469 31.23 -37.42 -45.07
N TYR A 470 29.95 -37.82 -45.03
CA TYR A 470 29.45 -38.89 -45.88
C TYR A 470 29.61 -38.57 -47.37
N THR A 471 29.39 -37.32 -47.77
CA THR A 471 29.47 -36.89 -49.18
C THR A 471 30.92 -36.82 -49.65
N THR A 472 31.84 -36.35 -48.82
CA THR A 472 33.26 -36.14 -49.19
C THR A 472 34.09 -37.42 -49.14
N SER A 473 33.83 -38.31 -48.18
CA SER A 473 34.64 -39.51 -47.95
C SER A 473 33.91 -40.85 -48.18
N GLY A 474 32.58 -40.83 -48.33
CA GLY A 474 31.78 -42.03 -48.65
C GLY A 474 31.48 -42.97 -47.47
N THR A 475 31.96 -42.66 -46.26
CA THR A 475 31.79 -43.50 -45.08
C THR A 475 30.60 -43.06 -44.21
N THR A 476 29.76 -43.98 -43.76
CA THR A 476 28.73 -43.72 -42.74
C THR A 476 29.41 -43.53 -41.38
N TYR A 477 29.63 -42.28 -40.97
CA TYR A 477 30.10 -41.99 -39.61
C TYR A 477 28.91 -41.80 -38.68
N PHE A 478 28.93 -42.45 -37.53
CA PHE A 478 28.09 -42.07 -36.40
C PHE A 478 28.73 -40.84 -35.76
N VAL A 479 28.17 -39.66 -35.98
CA VAL A 479 28.47 -38.54 -35.08
C VAL A 479 27.99 -39.01 -33.71
N THR A 480 28.92 -39.12 -32.76
CA THR A 480 28.67 -39.65 -31.42
C THR A 480 27.39 -39.03 -30.86
N THR A 481 26.42 -39.88 -30.55
CA THR A 481 25.16 -39.49 -29.92
C THR A 481 25.48 -38.73 -28.63
N ILE A 482 25.12 -37.45 -28.59
CA ILE A 482 25.17 -36.66 -27.36
C ILE A 482 24.18 -37.30 -26.37
N PRO A 483 24.53 -37.43 -25.07
CA PRO A 483 23.59 -37.93 -24.08
C PRO A 483 22.29 -37.11 -24.10
N SER A 484 21.17 -37.82 -24.21
CA SER A 484 19.83 -37.27 -24.21
C SER A 484 19.54 -36.50 -22.91
N TRP A 485 19.11 -35.25 -23.07
CA TRP A 485 18.41 -34.42 -22.09
C TRP A 485 17.43 -35.21 -21.20
N THR A 486 17.80 -35.45 -19.93
CA THR A 486 16.83 -35.68 -18.85
C THR A 486 16.59 -34.38 -18.11
N THR A 487 15.34 -33.92 -18.14
CA THR A 487 14.81 -32.78 -17.40
C THR A 487 14.68 -33.08 -15.91
N ASP A 488 15.79 -33.29 -15.20
CA ASP A 488 15.77 -33.32 -13.74
C ASP A 488 16.30 -32.00 -13.17
N ALA A 489 15.35 -31.18 -12.72
CA ALA A 489 15.59 -30.06 -11.85
C ALA A 489 16.43 -30.51 -10.65
N THR A 490 17.69 -30.09 -10.60
CA THR A 490 18.48 -30.23 -9.39
C THR A 490 18.18 -29.03 -8.49
N SER A 491 17.17 -29.17 -7.63
CA SER A 491 17.12 -28.36 -6.39
C SER A 491 18.43 -28.58 -5.62
N PRO A 492 19.04 -27.54 -5.02
CA PRO A 492 20.23 -27.73 -4.20
C PRO A 492 19.83 -28.49 -2.93
N LYS A 493 20.22 -29.76 -2.82
CA LYS A 493 20.14 -30.51 -1.56
C LYS A 493 21.26 -30.05 -0.64
N VAL A 494 20.86 -29.35 0.41
CA VAL A 494 21.64 -29.18 1.65
C VAL A 494 22.01 -30.57 2.18
N SER A 495 23.29 -30.73 2.49
CA SER A 495 23.88 -31.94 3.08
C SER A 495 23.58 -32.00 4.57
N THR A 496 23.01 -33.12 5.03
CA THR A 496 23.20 -33.63 6.40
C THR A 496 23.19 -35.16 6.38
N ASN A 497 24.15 -35.73 7.10
CA ASN A 497 24.47 -37.15 7.24
C ASN A 497 23.33 -38.00 7.83
N GLU A 498 23.21 -39.27 7.42
CA GLU A 498 23.51 -40.48 8.23
C GLU A 498 22.85 -41.75 7.66
N ALA A 499 23.40 -42.90 8.07
CA ALA A 499 23.31 -44.23 7.49
C ALA A 499 22.02 -45.01 7.77
N GLY A 500 21.73 -46.00 6.92
CA GLY A 500 21.10 -47.26 7.36
C GLY A 500 19.92 -47.79 6.56
N THR A 501 20.17 -48.91 5.87
CA THR A 501 19.26 -50.07 5.68
C THR A 501 18.11 -49.98 4.66
N SER A 502 18.18 -50.84 3.63
CA SER A 502 17.07 -51.28 2.78
C SER A 502 16.26 -52.38 3.49
N PRO A 503 14.94 -52.56 3.24
CA PRO A 503 14.53 -53.46 2.13
C PRO A 503 13.21 -53.11 1.40
N GLN A 504 13.13 -53.60 0.15
CA GLN A 504 12.01 -54.05 -0.70
C GLN A 504 10.55 -53.69 -0.38
N VAL A 505 9.74 -53.39 -1.42
CA VAL A 505 8.68 -54.29 -1.98
C VAL A 505 7.91 -53.59 -3.12
N THR A 506 7.39 -54.45 -4.00
CA THR A 506 6.70 -54.34 -5.30
C THR A 506 5.42 -53.49 -5.40
N THR A 507 5.23 -53.03 -6.65
CA THR A 507 4.04 -52.60 -7.43
C THR A 507 2.62 -52.93 -6.95
N ASP A 508 1.74 -51.92 -7.00
CA ASP A 508 0.34 -52.00 -7.48
C ASP A 508 -0.16 -50.63 -8.03
N ALA A 509 -1.20 -50.70 -8.88
CA ALA A 509 -1.72 -49.76 -9.90
C ALA A 509 -2.05 -48.28 -9.52
N PRO A 510 -2.21 -47.37 -10.51
CA PRO A 510 -2.64 -45.99 -10.26
C PRO A 510 -4.10 -45.88 -9.81
N SER A 511 -4.32 -45.24 -8.66
CA SER A 511 -5.64 -44.85 -8.16
C SER A 511 -6.16 -43.61 -8.90
N PRO A 512 -7.47 -43.51 -9.23
CA PRO A 512 -8.04 -42.36 -9.93
C PRO A 512 -8.08 -41.11 -9.05
N ALA A 513 -8.04 -39.95 -9.71
CA ALA A 513 -8.00 -38.62 -9.11
C ALA A 513 -9.11 -38.39 -8.05
N PRO A 514 -8.81 -37.64 -6.97
CA PRO A 514 -9.80 -37.31 -5.94
C PRO A 514 -10.88 -36.38 -6.49
N VAL A 515 -12.12 -36.73 -6.19
CA VAL A 515 -13.33 -35.93 -6.44
C VAL A 515 -13.27 -34.64 -5.59
N PRO A 516 -13.64 -33.46 -6.13
CA PRO A 516 -13.73 -32.23 -5.37
C PRO A 516 -14.71 -32.35 -4.19
N ALA A 517 -14.33 -31.83 -3.03
CA ALA A 517 -15.19 -31.78 -1.85
C ALA A 517 -16.44 -30.92 -2.11
N PRO A 518 -17.63 -31.30 -1.61
CA PRO A 518 -18.84 -30.51 -1.76
C PRO A 518 -18.77 -29.22 -0.92
N SER A 519 -19.29 -28.14 -1.49
CA SER A 519 -19.42 -26.84 -0.83
C SER A 519 -20.20 -26.95 0.48
N PRO A 520 -19.80 -26.24 1.55
CA PRO A 520 -20.52 -26.22 2.81
C PRO A 520 -21.92 -25.58 2.64
N PRO A 521 -22.94 -26.06 3.39
CA PRO A 521 -24.27 -25.49 3.34
C PRO A 521 -24.32 -24.05 3.89
N PRO A 522 -25.27 -23.22 3.44
CA PRO A 522 -25.42 -21.84 3.90
C PRO A 522 -25.72 -21.78 5.41
N VAL A 523 -25.07 -20.83 6.07
CA VAL A 523 -25.20 -20.54 7.51
C VAL A 523 -26.62 -20.01 7.80
N PRO A 524 -27.36 -20.56 8.77
CA PRO A 524 -28.66 -20.03 9.18
C PRO A 524 -28.54 -18.63 9.77
N ALA A 525 -29.52 -17.77 9.48
CA ALA A 525 -29.62 -16.43 10.08
C ALA A 525 -29.65 -16.51 11.62
N PRO A 526 -29.01 -15.54 12.31
CA PRO A 526 -28.97 -15.53 13.77
C PRO A 526 -30.38 -15.41 14.36
N THR A 527 -30.65 -16.25 15.35
CA THR A 527 -31.90 -16.23 16.13
C THR A 527 -31.93 -14.96 16.99
N PRO A 528 -33.03 -14.18 17.00
CA PRO A 528 -33.18 -13.03 17.88
C PRO A 528 -33.04 -13.45 19.35
N ALA A 529 -32.25 -12.68 20.11
CA ALA A 529 -32.05 -12.92 21.54
C ALA A 529 -33.39 -12.79 22.31
N PRO A 530 -33.65 -13.62 23.34
CA PRO A 530 -34.82 -13.47 24.18
C PRO A 530 -34.75 -12.16 24.98
N PHE A 531 -35.85 -11.41 25.01
CA PHE A 531 -36.01 -10.27 25.91
C PHE A 531 -35.82 -10.70 27.37
N PRO A 532 -35.08 -9.92 28.19
CA PRO A 532 -35.02 -10.17 29.63
C PRO A 532 -36.41 -9.97 30.27
N PRO A 533 -36.75 -10.77 31.30
CA PRO A 533 -38.05 -10.70 31.95
C PRO A 533 -38.23 -9.37 32.69
N SER A 534 -39.36 -8.72 32.39
CA SER A 534 -39.91 -7.60 33.14
C SER A 534 -40.08 -8.00 34.61
N THR A 535 -39.40 -7.28 35.51
CA THR A 535 -39.65 -7.34 36.94
C THR A 535 -40.25 -6.00 37.36
N ALA A 536 -41.50 -6.08 37.78
CA ALA A 536 -42.26 -5.09 38.56
C ALA A 536 -43.16 -5.92 39.51
N PRO A 537 -43.62 -5.38 40.65
CA PRO A 537 -43.61 -3.98 41.09
C PRO A 537 -42.55 -3.64 42.13
#